data_AF-A0A2E9QYK9-F1
#
_entry.id   AF-A0A2E9QYK9-F1
#
_cell.length_a   1.000
_cell.length_b   1.000
_cell.length_c   1.000
_cell.angle_alpha   90.00
_cell.angle_beta   90.00
_cell.angle_gamma   90.00
#
_symmetry.space_group_name_H-M   'P 1'
#
loop_
_entity.id
_entity.type
_entity.pdbx_description
1 polymer ?
#
loop_
_entity_poly.entity_id
_entity_poly.type
_entity_poly.pdbx_seq_one_letter_code
_entity_poly.pdbx_strand_id
1 'polypeptide(L)'
;MFLRRRSVHGRLMGDIRSAQQKCVRRAFLEPLILLQLEHLLSTPDMSLAALKRLVVIAAEDIGLGAPDLIPVLNERMEGWKGLSQFERARRLIEVSYLAVARPASRWIPHWAVTLVTSVPTDQSWREEEVMLNGIRASLRAGDWEQMGLDVEEGFLRTTLKGEVDLPQGIGFSIDFLSKVWDVMLQESSLARIPRMKAWRHCFGTPSKISISSRLFLYLAVMDSCLRLPVESLSRPVISDEEVASWLERAAHEVYDIPDWMMDKHTAQGRRANKGQQQFFEEGAVLARPSDVLGIEREEEMRLRAKDIYLERERLYGRECRTKHIRKRWREAVRTNELKKVI
;
A
#
# COMPACT_ATOMS: atom_id res chain seq x y z
N MET A 1 15.34 -9.96 8.33
CA MET A 1 16.46 -10.58 7.59
C MET A 1 16.61 -10.03 6.17
N PHE A 2 15.54 -9.92 5.36
CA PHE A 2 15.59 -9.44 3.96
C PHE A 2 16.24 -8.06 3.76
N LEU A 3 15.80 -7.02 4.51
CA LEU A 3 16.24 -5.63 4.28
C LEU A 3 17.73 -5.38 4.58
N ARG A 4 18.39 -6.29 5.30
CA ARG A 4 19.82 -6.23 5.63
C ARG A 4 20.69 -7.02 4.66
N ARG A 5 20.09 -7.74 3.70
CA ARG A 5 20.83 -8.44 2.65
C ARG A 5 21.38 -7.43 1.65
N ARG A 6 22.51 -7.78 1.06
CA ARG A 6 23.13 -7.01 0.00
C ARG A 6 22.73 -7.56 -1.37
N SER A 7 22.64 -6.67 -2.36
CA SER A 7 22.49 -7.03 -3.75
C SER A 7 23.81 -7.47 -4.38
N VAL A 8 23.75 -7.88 -5.66
CA VAL A 8 24.91 -8.13 -6.51
C VAL A 8 25.87 -6.93 -6.54
N HIS A 9 25.36 -5.70 -6.43
CA HIS A 9 26.15 -4.46 -6.38
C HIS A 9 26.50 -4.01 -4.95
N GLY A 10 26.32 -4.88 -3.95
CA GLY A 10 26.69 -4.59 -2.56
C GLY A 10 25.76 -3.65 -1.79
N ARG A 11 24.66 -3.17 -2.40
CA ARG A 11 23.69 -2.27 -1.77
C ARG A 11 22.73 -2.99 -0.84
N LEU A 12 22.24 -2.33 0.21
CA LEU A 12 21.20 -2.92 1.05
C LEU A 12 19.88 -3.01 0.29
N MET A 13 19.22 -4.17 0.36
CA MET A 13 17.92 -4.39 -0.28
C MET A 13 16.83 -3.43 0.22
N GLY A 14 16.98 -2.88 1.44
CA GLY A 14 16.09 -1.83 1.93
C GLY A 14 16.20 -0.52 1.17
N ASP A 15 17.41 -0.15 0.74
CA ASP A 15 17.67 1.08 0.01
C ASP A 15 17.16 0.94 -1.44
N ILE A 16 17.44 -0.20 -2.09
CA ILE A 16 16.93 -0.52 -3.43
C ILE A 16 15.39 -0.46 -3.45
N ARG A 17 14.71 -1.09 -2.49
CA ARG A 17 13.24 -1.03 -2.40
C ARG A 17 12.68 0.38 -2.21
N SER A 18 13.41 1.21 -1.47
CA SER A 18 13.05 2.60 -1.26
C SER A 18 13.15 3.41 -2.55
N ALA A 19 14.21 3.17 -3.32
CA ALA A 19 14.43 3.78 -4.63
C ALA A 19 13.38 3.33 -5.66
N GLN A 20 13.08 2.04 -5.73
CA GLN A 20 12.05 1.48 -6.63
C GLN A 20 10.70 2.19 -6.44
N GLN A 21 10.28 2.36 -5.19
CA GLN A 21 9.03 3.06 -4.86
C GLN A 21 9.01 4.50 -5.39
N LYS A 22 10.13 5.21 -5.26
CA LYS A 22 10.23 6.60 -5.72
C LYS A 22 10.41 6.72 -7.23
N CYS A 23 11.01 5.73 -7.88
CA CYS A 23 11.03 5.63 -9.33
C CYS A 23 9.61 5.50 -9.89
N VAL A 24 8.74 4.69 -9.25
CA VAL A 24 7.32 4.62 -9.63
C VAL A 24 6.63 5.98 -9.44
N ARG A 25 6.75 6.60 -8.26
CA ARG A 25 6.16 7.92 -7.98
C ARG A 25 6.57 8.98 -9.01
N ARG A 26 7.85 9.01 -9.38
CA ARG A 26 8.41 10.01 -10.29
C ARG A 26 8.48 9.55 -11.75
N ALA A 27 7.86 8.42 -12.08
CA ALA A 27 7.84 7.86 -13.43
C ALA A 27 9.25 7.65 -14.06
N PHE A 28 10.23 7.24 -13.27
CA PHE A 28 11.59 6.92 -13.72
C PHE A 28 11.68 5.45 -14.14
N LEU A 29 11.52 5.21 -15.44
CA LEU A 29 11.50 3.86 -16.01
C LEU A 29 12.85 3.14 -15.91
N GLU A 30 13.90 3.74 -16.46
CA GLU A 30 15.20 3.11 -16.57
C GLU A 30 15.81 2.77 -15.20
N PRO A 31 15.86 3.69 -14.22
CA PRO A 31 16.28 3.34 -12.87
C PRO A 31 15.44 2.22 -12.24
N LEU A 32 14.12 2.21 -12.47
CA LEU A 32 13.26 1.15 -11.95
C LEU A 32 13.63 -0.22 -12.54
N ILE A 33 13.87 -0.31 -13.85
CA ILE A 33 14.28 -1.56 -14.51
C ILE A 33 15.62 -2.05 -13.94
N LEU A 34 16.63 -1.19 -13.88
CA LEU A 34 17.95 -1.54 -13.34
C LEU A 34 17.85 -2.06 -11.90
N LEU A 35 17.10 -1.37 -11.03
CA LEU A 35 16.90 -1.77 -9.63
C LEU A 35 16.11 -3.08 -9.51
N GLN A 36 15.16 -3.36 -10.40
CA GLN A 36 14.41 -4.63 -10.44
C GLN A 36 15.30 -5.80 -10.86
N LEU A 37 16.10 -5.62 -11.91
CA LEU A 37 17.02 -6.63 -12.40
C LEU A 37 18.18 -6.88 -11.43
N GLU A 38 18.59 -5.88 -10.67
CA GLU A 38 19.55 -6.07 -9.56
C GLU A 38 19.03 -7.09 -8.52
N HIS A 39 17.73 -7.11 -8.22
CA HIS A 39 17.15 -8.18 -7.36
C HIS A 39 17.24 -9.55 -8.00
N LEU A 40 17.05 -9.63 -9.32
CA LEU A 40 17.10 -10.89 -10.09
C LEU A 40 18.52 -11.45 -10.14
N LEU A 41 19.53 -10.60 -10.34
CA LEU A 41 20.94 -10.96 -10.45
C LEU A 41 21.61 -11.20 -9.10
N SER A 42 20.96 -10.86 -8.00
CA SER A 42 21.46 -11.09 -6.64
C SER A 42 21.39 -12.56 -6.23
N THR A 43 22.27 -12.97 -5.31
CA THR A 43 22.28 -14.33 -4.75
C THR A 43 21.88 -14.30 -3.26
N PRO A 44 20.79 -14.98 -2.86
CA PRO A 44 19.81 -15.66 -3.72
C PRO A 44 18.97 -14.68 -4.53
N ASP A 45 18.36 -15.16 -5.62
CA ASP A 45 17.42 -14.39 -6.46
C ASP A 45 16.28 -13.82 -5.60
N MET A 46 16.13 -12.50 -5.63
CA MET A 46 15.12 -11.74 -4.87
C MET A 46 14.03 -11.13 -5.75
N SER A 47 14.03 -11.38 -7.06
CA SER A 47 13.12 -10.78 -8.04
C SER A 47 11.64 -10.93 -7.67
N LEU A 48 11.21 -12.10 -7.18
CA LEU A 48 9.82 -12.31 -6.75
C LEU A 48 9.46 -11.41 -5.56
N ALA A 49 10.40 -11.19 -4.64
CA ALA A 49 10.19 -10.32 -3.50
C ALA A 49 10.17 -8.83 -3.90
N ALA A 50 10.80 -8.49 -5.03
CA ALA A 50 10.73 -7.17 -5.64
C ALA A 50 9.37 -6.96 -6.33
N LEU A 51 8.91 -7.94 -7.11
CA LEU A 51 7.58 -7.93 -7.74
C LEU A 51 6.44 -7.85 -6.72
N LYS A 52 6.51 -8.62 -5.63
CA LYS A 52 5.56 -8.50 -4.50
C LYS A 52 5.57 -7.12 -3.86
N ARG A 53 6.71 -6.43 -3.82
CA ARG A 53 6.77 -5.06 -3.32
C ARG A 53 6.12 -4.09 -4.31
N LEU A 54 6.26 -4.32 -5.62
CA LEU A 54 5.60 -3.52 -6.64
C LEU A 54 4.07 -3.60 -6.53
N VAL A 55 3.49 -4.74 -6.12
CA VAL A 55 2.05 -4.84 -5.82
C VAL A 55 1.63 -3.90 -4.69
N VAL A 56 2.44 -3.79 -3.63
CA VAL A 56 2.15 -2.85 -2.53
C VAL A 56 2.34 -1.40 -2.99
N ILE A 57 3.38 -1.11 -3.78
CA ILE A 57 3.59 0.21 -4.40
C ILE A 57 2.40 0.56 -5.29
N ALA A 58 1.85 -0.38 -6.05
CA ALA A 58 0.67 -0.15 -6.87
C ALA A 58 -0.55 0.25 -6.03
N ALA A 59 -0.77 -0.37 -4.86
CA ALA A 59 -1.85 0.06 -3.96
C ALA A 59 -1.59 1.39 -3.24
N GLU A 60 -0.32 1.68 -2.94
CA GLU A 60 0.10 2.82 -2.10
C GLU A 60 0.34 4.11 -2.90
N ASP A 61 0.94 3.99 -4.08
CA ASP A 61 1.51 5.10 -4.86
C ASP A 61 0.84 5.29 -6.22
N ILE A 62 0.19 4.25 -6.74
CA ILE A 62 -0.65 4.33 -7.95
C ILE A 62 -2.11 4.45 -7.55
N GLY A 63 -2.56 3.61 -6.61
CA GLY A 63 -3.83 3.73 -5.90
C GLY A 63 -5.01 3.82 -6.86
N LEU A 64 -5.78 4.90 -6.71
CA LEU A 64 -6.97 5.17 -7.52
C LEU A 64 -6.65 5.48 -8.98
N GLY A 65 -5.40 5.83 -9.32
CA GLY A 65 -5.03 6.20 -10.69
C GLY A 65 -4.92 5.03 -11.66
N ALA A 66 -4.74 3.79 -11.17
CA ALA A 66 -4.86 2.58 -11.99
C ALA A 66 -5.12 1.34 -11.12
N PRO A 67 -6.35 1.17 -10.60
CA PRO A 67 -6.69 0.07 -9.68
C PRO A 67 -6.49 -1.32 -10.31
N ASP A 68 -6.67 -1.43 -11.63
CA ASP A 68 -6.50 -2.66 -12.43
C ASP A 68 -5.05 -3.13 -12.59
N LEU A 69 -4.06 -2.34 -12.16
CA LEU A 69 -2.65 -2.74 -12.21
C LEU A 69 -2.35 -3.93 -11.28
N ILE A 70 -2.97 -3.98 -10.10
CA ILE A 70 -2.71 -5.04 -9.11
C ILE A 70 -3.06 -6.44 -9.65
N PRO A 71 -4.25 -6.68 -10.24
CA PRO A 71 -4.55 -7.92 -10.94
C PRO A 71 -3.49 -8.34 -11.96
N VAL A 72 -3.02 -7.41 -12.80
CA VAL A 72 -2.00 -7.68 -13.82
C VAL A 72 -0.65 -8.06 -13.20
N LEU A 73 -0.24 -7.38 -12.12
CA LEU A 73 0.97 -7.74 -11.39
C LEU A 73 0.87 -9.13 -10.75
N ASN A 74 -0.32 -9.48 -10.23
CA ASN A 74 -0.56 -10.81 -9.66
C ASN A 74 -0.44 -11.91 -10.71
N GLU A 75 -1.06 -11.72 -11.90
CA GLU A 75 -0.90 -12.64 -13.04
C GLU A 75 0.58 -12.84 -13.39
N ARG A 76 1.38 -11.76 -13.39
CA ARG A 76 2.82 -11.85 -13.70
C ARG A 76 3.64 -12.61 -12.67
N MET A 77 3.14 -12.79 -11.45
CA MET A 77 3.77 -13.64 -10.43
C MET A 77 3.46 -15.13 -10.60
N GLU A 78 2.44 -15.49 -11.38
CA GLU A 78 2.04 -16.89 -11.55
C GLU A 78 3.15 -17.70 -12.24
N GLY A 79 3.44 -18.88 -11.70
CA GLY A 79 4.48 -19.76 -12.23
C GLY A 79 5.93 -19.27 -12.03
N TRP A 80 6.17 -18.19 -11.28
CA TRP A 80 7.48 -17.50 -11.21
C TRP A 80 8.69 -18.42 -11.04
N LYS A 81 8.58 -19.42 -10.15
CA LYS A 81 9.68 -20.35 -9.85
C LYS A 81 10.07 -21.25 -11.04
N GLY A 82 9.14 -21.53 -11.94
CA GLY A 82 9.39 -22.36 -13.14
C GLY A 82 9.98 -21.58 -14.31
N LEU A 83 10.04 -20.25 -14.23
CA LEU A 83 10.57 -19.40 -15.30
C LEU A 83 12.10 -19.41 -15.31
N SER A 84 12.67 -19.30 -16.51
CA SER A 84 14.09 -18.98 -16.70
C SER A 84 14.41 -17.58 -16.18
N GLN A 85 15.69 -17.28 -15.96
CA GLN A 85 16.10 -15.92 -15.58
C GLN A 85 15.70 -14.89 -16.64
N PHE A 86 15.81 -15.26 -17.93
CA PHE A 86 15.41 -14.41 -19.05
C PHE A 86 13.92 -14.06 -19.04
N GLU A 87 13.05 -15.05 -18.82
CA GLU A 87 11.60 -14.83 -18.68
C GLU A 87 11.25 -13.96 -17.47
N ARG A 88 11.95 -14.16 -16.34
CA ARG A 88 11.77 -13.31 -15.15
C ARG A 88 12.17 -11.87 -15.44
N ALA A 89 13.28 -11.66 -16.15
CA ALA A 89 13.74 -10.34 -16.57
C ALA A 89 12.69 -9.65 -17.46
N ARG A 90 12.17 -10.35 -18.49
CA ARG A 90 11.11 -9.82 -19.36
C ARG A 90 9.90 -9.34 -18.56
N ARG A 91 9.41 -10.16 -17.62
CA ARG A 91 8.28 -9.79 -16.77
C ARG A 91 8.59 -8.60 -15.88
N LEU A 92 9.80 -8.50 -15.31
CA LEU A 92 10.21 -7.34 -14.50
C LEU A 92 10.27 -6.05 -15.33
N ILE A 93 10.73 -6.12 -16.58
CA ILE A 93 10.75 -4.99 -17.51
C ILE A 93 9.32 -4.57 -17.84
N GLU A 94 8.46 -5.50 -18.27
CA GLU A 94 7.05 -5.25 -18.61
C GLU A 94 6.30 -4.55 -17.45
N VAL A 95 6.40 -5.08 -16.23
CA VAL A 95 5.70 -4.48 -15.08
C VAL A 95 6.27 -3.12 -14.68
N SER A 96 7.53 -2.84 -14.99
CA SER A 96 8.16 -1.53 -14.76
C SER A 96 7.59 -0.48 -15.71
N TYR A 97 7.45 -0.82 -17.00
CA TYR A 97 6.73 0.01 -17.97
C TYR A 97 5.29 0.27 -17.54
N LEU A 98 4.57 -0.80 -17.17
CA LEU A 98 3.18 -0.68 -16.74
C LEU A 98 3.05 0.27 -15.55
N ALA A 99 3.86 0.09 -14.50
CA ALA A 99 3.79 0.90 -13.29
C ALA A 99 4.14 2.38 -13.51
N VAL A 100 5.17 2.69 -14.29
CA VAL A 100 5.63 4.07 -14.54
C VAL A 100 4.70 4.85 -15.49
N ALA A 101 3.95 4.14 -16.33
CA ALA A 101 3.00 4.75 -17.27
C ALA A 101 1.66 5.15 -16.62
N ARG A 102 1.37 4.73 -15.38
CA ARG A 102 0.07 5.01 -14.73
C ARG A 102 0.06 6.37 -14.04
N PRO A 103 -1.11 7.04 -13.99
CA PRO A 103 -1.35 8.11 -13.04
C PRO A 103 -1.16 7.59 -11.61
N ALA A 104 -0.43 8.35 -10.81
CA ALA A 104 -0.09 8.05 -9.43
C ALA A 104 -1.06 8.76 -8.47
N SER A 105 -1.62 8.01 -7.52
CA SER A 105 -2.42 8.56 -6.42
C SER A 105 -1.89 8.03 -5.09
N ARG A 106 -1.66 8.95 -4.16
CA ARG A 106 -1.32 8.63 -2.76
C ARG A 106 -2.51 8.90 -1.83
N TRP A 107 -3.71 9.06 -2.38
CA TRP A 107 -4.93 9.25 -1.61
C TRP A 107 -5.11 8.18 -0.54
N ILE A 108 -5.04 6.90 -0.93
CA ILE A 108 -5.31 5.76 -0.05
C ILE A 108 -4.47 5.77 1.23
N PRO A 109 -3.12 5.87 1.18
CA PRO A 109 -2.34 5.93 2.41
C PRO A 109 -2.55 7.22 3.21
N HIS A 110 -2.82 8.37 2.56
CA HIS A 110 -3.12 9.61 3.28
C HIS A 110 -4.47 9.52 4.02
N TRP A 111 -5.50 9.04 3.34
CA TRP A 111 -6.84 8.81 3.87
C TRP A 111 -6.85 7.78 5.00
N ALA A 112 -6.07 6.69 4.87
CA ALA A 112 -5.93 5.70 5.94
C ALA A 112 -5.48 6.32 7.27
N VAL A 113 -4.61 7.34 7.22
CA VAL A 113 -4.08 8.01 8.40
C VAL A 113 -5.11 8.94 9.02
N THR A 114 -5.91 9.63 8.20
CA THR A 114 -6.99 10.51 8.66
C THR A 114 -8.15 9.71 9.25
N LEU A 115 -8.52 8.58 8.66
CA LEU A 115 -9.59 7.71 9.18
C LEU A 115 -9.30 7.27 10.61
N VAL A 116 -8.07 6.81 10.88
CA VAL A 116 -7.63 6.38 12.22
C VAL A 116 -7.83 7.46 13.28
N THR A 117 -7.61 8.73 12.93
CA THR A 117 -7.76 9.87 13.85
C THR A 117 -9.21 10.34 13.97
N SER A 118 -10.08 9.92 13.06
CA SER A 118 -11.48 10.34 13.00
C SER A 118 -12.45 9.30 13.52
N VAL A 119 -12.00 8.08 13.86
CA VAL A 119 -12.86 7.08 14.50
C VAL A 119 -13.39 7.64 15.83
N PRO A 120 -14.72 7.67 16.04
CA PRO A 120 -15.30 8.17 17.27
C PRO A 120 -14.75 7.45 18.50
N THR A 121 -14.56 8.23 19.55
CA THR A 121 -14.06 7.76 20.86
C THR A 121 -15.11 7.83 21.95
N ASP A 122 -16.32 8.28 21.62
CA ASP A 122 -17.47 8.17 22.50
C ASP A 122 -17.89 6.69 22.58
N GLN A 123 -18.25 6.24 23.77
CA GLN A 123 -18.49 4.82 24.05
C GLN A 123 -19.80 4.29 23.46
N SER A 124 -20.39 4.97 22.48
CA SER A 124 -21.58 4.55 21.73
C SER A 124 -21.23 3.51 20.67
N TRP A 125 -20.63 2.41 21.11
CA TRP A 125 -20.18 1.34 20.22
C TRP A 125 -21.37 0.64 19.56
N ARG A 126 -21.37 0.59 18.23
CA ARG A 126 -22.38 -0.16 17.46
C ARG A 126 -22.10 -1.65 17.55
N GLU A 127 -23.15 -2.47 17.56
CA GLU A 127 -23.01 -3.91 17.40
C GLU A 127 -22.51 -4.26 15.99
N GLU A 128 -21.93 -5.46 15.84
CA GLU A 128 -21.31 -5.90 14.59
C GLU A 128 -22.32 -5.90 13.42
N GLU A 129 -23.54 -6.38 13.65
CA GLU A 129 -24.60 -6.43 12.64
C GLU A 129 -25.07 -5.02 12.23
N VAL A 130 -25.22 -4.11 13.20
CA VAL A 130 -25.58 -2.71 12.95
C VAL A 130 -24.52 -2.04 12.08
N MET A 131 -23.24 -2.30 12.35
CA MET A 131 -22.15 -1.75 11.54
C MET A 131 -22.14 -2.32 10.12
N LEU A 132 -22.35 -3.63 9.95
CA LEU A 132 -22.44 -4.25 8.61
C LEU A 132 -23.61 -3.68 7.79
N ASN A 133 -24.73 -3.37 8.44
CA ASN A 133 -25.86 -2.70 7.78
C ASN A 133 -25.54 -1.25 7.41
N GLY A 134 -24.82 -0.52 8.28
CA GLY A 134 -24.31 0.83 7.98
C GLY A 134 -23.34 0.85 6.79
N ILE A 135 -22.44 -0.14 6.70
CA ILE A 135 -21.52 -0.32 5.58
C ILE A 135 -22.29 -0.55 4.27
N ARG A 136 -23.33 -1.40 4.27
CA ARG A 136 -24.20 -1.60 3.10
C ARG A 136 -24.89 -0.32 2.66
N ALA A 137 -25.43 0.45 3.61
CA ALA A 137 -26.10 1.72 3.32
C ALA A 137 -25.12 2.73 2.70
N SER A 138 -23.94 2.90 3.32
CA SER A 138 -22.88 3.80 2.83
C SER A 138 -22.41 3.40 1.43
N LEU A 139 -22.24 2.10 1.17
CA LEU A 139 -21.87 1.58 -0.14
C LEU A 139 -22.91 1.92 -1.21
N ARG A 140 -24.20 1.74 -0.91
CA ARG A 140 -25.30 2.06 -1.85
C ARG A 140 -25.41 3.56 -2.10
N ALA A 141 -25.17 4.37 -1.09
CA ALA A 141 -25.15 5.83 -1.17
C ALA A 141 -23.90 6.39 -1.88
N GLY A 142 -22.85 5.58 -2.04
CA GLY A 142 -21.54 6.06 -2.52
C GLY A 142 -20.78 6.89 -1.47
N ASP A 143 -21.15 6.78 -0.20
CA ASP A 143 -20.54 7.49 0.93
C ASP A 143 -19.28 6.74 1.39
N TRP A 144 -18.18 7.00 0.68
CA TRP A 144 -16.88 6.40 0.98
C TRP A 144 -16.29 6.90 2.30
N GLU A 145 -16.62 8.12 2.75
CA GLU A 145 -16.12 8.67 4.02
C GLU A 145 -16.69 7.89 5.20
N GLN A 146 -18.01 7.76 5.27
CA GLN A 146 -18.65 7.01 6.35
C GLN A 146 -18.29 5.53 6.28
N MET A 147 -18.25 4.93 5.08
CA MET A 147 -17.83 3.54 4.92
C MET A 147 -16.38 3.33 5.39
N GLY A 148 -15.48 4.26 5.10
CA GLY A 148 -14.10 4.21 5.58
C GLY A 148 -13.99 4.26 7.10
N LEU A 149 -14.79 5.11 7.75
CA LEU A 149 -14.85 5.21 9.21
C LEU A 149 -15.37 3.92 9.85
N ASP A 150 -16.46 3.36 9.31
CA ASP A 150 -17.03 2.09 9.78
C ASP A 150 -16.02 0.95 9.64
N VAL A 151 -15.32 0.88 8.51
CA VAL A 151 -14.28 -0.12 8.26
C VAL A 151 -13.09 0.06 9.21
N GLU A 152 -12.67 1.29 9.49
CA GLU A 152 -11.56 1.52 10.42
C GLU A 152 -11.93 1.23 11.87
N GLU A 153 -13.13 1.62 12.30
CA GLU A 153 -13.66 1.27 13.61
C GLU A 153 -13.71 -0.25 13.77
N GLY A 154 -14.27 -0.96 12.78
CA GLY A 154 -14.31 -2.40 12.79
C GLY A 154 -12.92 -3.05 12.78
N PHE A 155 -11.97 -2.50 12.00
CA PHE A 155 -10.57 -2.93 12.05
C PHE A 155 -10.02 -2.80 13.47
N LEU A 156 -10.14 -1.63 14.12
CA LEU A 156 -9.64 -1.36 15.47
C LEU A 156 -10.25 -2.31 16.53
N ARG A 157 -11.51 -2.69 16.35
CA ARG A 157 -12.29 -3.55 17.25
C ARG A 157 -12.08 -5.05 17.03
N THR A 158 -11.73 -5.51 15.84
CA THR A 158 -11.38 -6.92 15.58
C THR A 158 -10.12 -7.34 16.34
N THR A 159 -10.14 -8.37 17.19
CA THR A 159 -8.92 -8.88 17.86
C THR A 159 -8.04 -9.65 16.88
N LEU A 160 -6.78 -9.24 16.70
CA LEU A 160 -5.80 -9.97 15.89
C LEU A 160 -5.02 -10.98 16.73
N LYS A 161 -4.39 -11.95 16.06
CA LYS A 161 -3.59 -12.98 16.73
C LYS A 161 -2.48 -12.36 17.59
N GLY A 162 -2.48 -12.67 18.89
CA GLY A 162 -1.49 -12.20 19.85
C GLY A 162 -1.80 -10.82 20.44
N GLU A 163 -2.94 -10.22 20.10
CA GLU A 163 -3.46 -9.05 20.80
C GLU A 163 -4.32 -9.47 21.99
N VAL A 164 -4.37 -8.59 23.00
CA VAL A 164 -5.26 -8.75 24.15
C VAL A 164 -6.70 -8.45 23.70
N ASP A 165 -7.66 -9.23 24.20
CA ASP A 165 -9.07 -9.00 23.94
C ASP A 165 -9.55 -7.65 24.49
N LEU A 166 -10.51 -7.06 23.79
CA LEU A 166 -11.22 -5.88 24.29
C LEU A 166 -12.28 -6.32 25.32
N PRO A 167 -12.76 -5.39 26.18
CA PRO A 167 -13.88 -5.65 27.06
C PRO A 167 -15.09 -6.25 26.33
N GLN A 168 -15.88 -7.05 27.04
CA GLN A 168 -17.06 -7.71 26.51
C GLN A 168 -18.02 -6.70 25.86
N GLY A 169 -18.55 -7.04 24.69
CA GLY A 169 -19.46 -6.18 23.91
C GLY A 169 -18.77 -5.14 23.02
N ILE A 170 -17.46 -4.93 23.15
CA ILE A 170 -16.73 -3.97 22.32
C ILE A 170 -16.04 -4.66 21.14
N GLY A 171 -15.36 -5.78 21.38
CA GLY A 171 -14.59 -6.48 20.36
C GLY A 171 -15.46 -7.10 19.26
N PHE A 172 -14.93 -7.10 18.03
CA PHE A 172 -15.54 -7.81 16.91
C PHE A 172 -14.88 -9.15 16.63
N SER A 173 -15.65 -10.00 15.96
CA SER A 173 -15.19 -11.29 15.48
C SER A 173 -13.99 -11.16 14.53
N ILE A 174 -13.13 -12.19 14.51
CA ILE A 174 -11.91 -12.21 13.66
C ILE A 174 -12.26 -12.18 12.16
N ASP A 175 -13.47 -12.60 11.80
CA ASP A 175 -13.97 -12.66 10.44
C ASP A 175 -14.77 -11.41 10.03
N PHE A 176 -14.93 -10.40 10.89
CA PHE A 176 -15.62 -9.15 10.56
C PHE A 176 -15.15 -8.54 9.23
N LEU A 177 -13.84 -8.41 9.03
CA LEU A 177 -13.29 -7.84 7.79
C LEU A 177 -13.55 -8.74 6.58
N SER A 178 -13.67 -10.05 6.76
CA SER A 178 -14.14 -10.96 5.69
C SER A 178 -15.59 -10.68 5.34
N LYS A 179 -16.47 -10.44 6.34
CA LYS A 179 -17.87 -10.07 6.11
C LYS A 179 -17.99 -8.74 5.35
N VAL A 180 -17.13 -7.77 5.64
CA VAL A 180 -17.03 -6.51 4.87
C VAL A 180 -16.68 -6.78 3.41
N TRP A 181 -15.70 -7.64 3.14
CA TRP A 181 -15.38 -8.05 1.76
C TRP A 181 -16.57 -8.72 1.07
N ASP A 182 -17.30 -9.58 1.77
CA ASP A 182 -18.46 -10.28 1.21
C ASP A 182 -19.59 -9.31 0.88
N VAL A 183 -19.84 -8.30 1.72
CA VAL A 183 -20.77 -7.18 1.42
C VAL A 183 -20.36 -6.45 0.14
N MET A 184 -19.09 -6.03 0.01
CA MET A 184 -18.64 -5.33 -1.19
C MET A 184 -18.74 -6.20 -2.44
N LEU A 185 -18.43 -7.50 -2.34
CA LEU A 185 -18.52 -8.44 -3.45
C LEU A 185 -19.98 -8.68 -3.90
N GLN A 186 -20.93 -8.75 -2.96
CA GLN A 186 -22.35 -8.91 -3.27
C GLN A 186 -22.92 -7.72 -4.05
N GLU A 187 -22.45 -6.51 -3.76
CA GLU A 187 -22.89 -5.26 -4.40
C GLU A 187 -22.00 -4.87 -5.61
N SER A 188 -20.98 -5.68 -5.93
CA SER A 188 -20.07 -5.45 -7.07
C SER A 188 -20.68 -5.93 -8.38
N SER A 189 -20.41 -5.20 -9.47
CA SER A 189 -20.73 -5.68 -10.82
C SER A 189 -19.82 -6.83 -11.23
N LEU A 190 -20.29 -7.71 -12.12
CA LEU A 190 -19.52 -8.88 -12.59
C LEU A 190 -18.13 -8.50 -13.13
N ALA A 191 -18.01 -7.37 -13.82
CA ALA A 191 -16.75 -6.87 -14.36
C ALA A 191 -15.71 -6.53 -13.28
N ARG A 192 -16.14 -6.15 -12.07
CA ARG A 192 -15.26 -5.75 -10.95
C ARG A 192 -14.83 -6.93 -10.08
N ILE A 193 -15.52 -8.07 -10.14
CA ILE A 193 -15.24 -9.24 -9.30
C ILE A 193 -13.79 -9.74 -9.42
N PRO A 194 -13.18 -9.86 -10.63
CA PRO A 194 -11.79 -10.30 -10.74
C PRO A 194 -10.81 -9.37 -9.99
N ARG A 195 -10.99 -8.06 -10.14
CA ARG A 195 -10.20 -7.03 -9.44
C ARG A 195 -10.35 -7.14 -7.92
N MET A 196 -11.58 -7.23 -7.44
CA MET A 196 -11.88 -7.39 -6.00
C MET A 196 -11.28 -8.68 -5.42
N LYS A 197 -11.33 -9.79 -6.15
CA LYS A 197 -10.71 -11.06 -5.74
C LYS A 197 -9.18 -10.95 -5.65
N ALA A 198 -8.55 -10.28 -6.62
CA ALA A 198 -7.11 -10.03 -6.60
C ALA A 198 -6.70 -9.21 -5.37
N TRP A 199 -7.45 -8.16 -5.02
CA TRP A 199 -7.19 -7.36 -3.82
C TRP A 199 -7.43 -8.13 -2.53
N ARG A 200 -8.50 -8.93 -2.44
CA ARG A 200 -8.76 -9.80 -1.28
C ARG A 200 -7.63 -10.81 -1.08
N HIS A 201 -7.07 -11.36 -2.17
CA HIS A 201 -5.89 -12.22 -2.11
C HIS A 201 -4.67 -11.49 -1.53
N CYS A 202 -4.41 -10.24 -1.97
CA CYS A 202 -3.32 -9.41 -1.44
C CYS A 202 -3.54 -8.97 0.01
N PHE A 203 -4.79 -8.73 0.42
CA PHE A 203 -5.16 -8.43 1.81
C PHE A 203 -4.74 -9.57 2.75
N GLY A 204 -5.01 -10.81 2.33
CA GLY A 204 -4.65 -12.03 3.06
C GLY A 204 -5.70 -12.47 4.09
N THR A 205 -5.32 -13.41 4.95
CA THR A 205 -6.24 -13.92 5.99
C THR A 205 -6.31 -12.97 7.19
N PRO A 206 -7.46 -12.85 7.87
CA PRO A 206 -7.63 -11.94 9.00
C PRO A 206 -6.59 -12.08 10.13
N SER A 207 -6.05 -13.29 10.35
CA SER A 207 -5.01 -13.55 11.35
C SER A 207 -3.61 -13.01 11.00
N LYS A 208 -3.42 -12.41 9.82
CA LYS A 208 -2.12 -11.92 9.31
C LYS A 208 -2.18 -10.48 8.75
N ILE A 209 -3.20 -9.70 9.13
CA ILE A 209 -3.41 -8.37 8.57
C ILE A 209 -2.22 -7.45 8.91
N SER A 210 -1.54 -6.98 7.87
CA SER A 210 -0.47 -6.00 7.98
C SER A 210 -0.99 -4.59 7.69
N ILE A 211 -0.19 -3.55 7.98
CA ILE A 211 -0.51 -2.18 7.55
C ILE A 211 -0.69 -2.12 6.03
N SER A 212 0.14 -2.84 5.27
CA SER A 212 0.01 -2.91 3.81
C SER A 212 -1.26 -3.63 3.36
N SER A 213 -1.76 -4.58 4.15
CA SER A 213 -3.03 -5.26 3.87
C SER A 213 -4.20 -4.26 3.90
N ARG A 214 -4.22 -3.32 4.85
CA ARG A 214 -5.27 -2.29 4.96
C ARG A 214 -5.43 -1.44 3.69
N LEU A 215 -4.34 -1.18 2.97
CA LEU A 215 -4.37 -0.40 1.72
C LEU A 215 -5.30 -1.03 0.67
N PHE A 216 -5.27 -2.36 0.52
CA PHE A 216 -6.13 -3.06 -0.42
C PHE A 216 -7.62 -2.99 -0.04
N LEU A 217 -7.91 -2.96 1.28
CA LEU A 217 -9.28 -2.82 1.76
C LEU A 217 -9.81 -1.41 1.49
N TYR A 218 -9.03 -0.36 1.77
CA TYR A 218 -9.46 1.01 1.45
C TYR A 218 -9.56 1.28 -0.05
N LEU A 219 -8.66 0.70 -0.84
CA LEU A 219 -8.77 0.76 -2.29
C LEU A 219 -10.09 0.12 -2.75
N ALA A 220 -10.46 -1.03 -2.17
CA ALA A 220 -11.74 -1.68 -2.44
C ALA A 220 -12.95 -0.85 -1.98
N VAL A 221 -12.89 -0.20 -0.81
CA VAL A 221 -13.93 0.72 -0.34
C VAL A 221 -14.14 1.84 -1.36
N MET A 222 -13.07 2.54 -1.73
CA MET A 222 -13.12 3.63 -2.70
C MET A 222 -13.64 3.15 -4.06
N ASP A 223 -13.12 2.04 -4.57
CA ASP A 223 -13.57 1.43 -5.83
C ASP A 223 -15.06 1.09 -5.82
N SER A 224 -15.55 0.56 -4.70
CA SER A 224 -16.93 0.10 -4.55
C SER A 224 -17.90 1.29 -4.48
N CYS A 225 -17.57 2.30 -3.69
CA CYS A 225 -18.37 3.53 -3.53
C CYS A 225 -18.35 4.41 -4.79
N LEU A 226 -17.17 4.63 -5.39
CA LEU A 226 -17.00 5.50 -6.56
C LEU A 226 -17.34 4.80 -7.87
N ARG A 227 -17.45 3.46 -7.86
CA ARG A 227 -17.74 2.62 -9.02
C ARG A 227 -16.74 2.88 -10.16
N LEU A 228 -15.45 2.88 -9.83
CA LEU A 228 -14.39 3.17 -10.79
C LEU A 228 -14.47 2.22 -11.99
N PRO A 229 -14.22 2.73 -13.21
CA PRO A 229 -14.25 1.91 -14.41
C PRO A 229 -13.23 0.77 -14.32
N VAL A 230 -13.51 -0.30 -15.06
CA VAL A 230 -12.55 -1.40 -15.24
C VAL A 230 -11.79 -1.12 -16.52
N GLU A 231 -10.47 -0.97 -16.41
CA GLU A 231 -9.61 -0.67 -17.54
C GLU A 231 -8.85 -1.92 -18.00
N SER A 232 -8.76 -2.10 -19.33
CA SER A 232 -7.83 -3.05 -19.93
C SER A 232 -6.48 -2.37 -20.12
N LEU A 233 -5.47 -2.83 -19.39
CA LEU A 233 -4.12 -2.28 -19.48
C LEU A 233 -3.40 -2.85 -20.71
N SER A 234 -3.10 -1.99 -21.68
CA SER A 234 -2.22 -2.34 -22.79
C SER A 234 -0.83 -2.75 -22.30
N ARG A 235 -0.35 -3.90 -22.75
CA ARG A 235 0.91 -4.51 -22.32
C ARG A 235 1.99 -4.18 -23.35
N PRO A 236 3.16 -3.69 -22.93
CA PRO A 236 4.27 -3.49 -23.85
C PRO A 236 4.80 -4.84 -24.34
N VAL A 237 5.16 -4.90 -25.62
CA VAL A 237 5.89 -6.04 -26.19
C VAL A 237 7.38 -5.79 -25.96
N ILE A 238 8.01 -6.69 -25.21
CA ILE A 238 9.44 -6.61 -24.89
C ILE A 238 10.17 -7.68 -25.69
N SER A 239 11.02 -7.25 -26.62
CA SER A 239 11.81 -8.13 -27.51
C SER A 239 12.91 -8.87 -26.76
N ASP A 240 13.43 -9.94 -27.33
CA ASP A 240 14.54 -10.70 -26.75
C ASP A 240 15.82 -9.86 -26.70
N GLU A 241 16.06 -9.05 -27.73
CA GLU A 241 17.17 -8.11 -27.80
C GLU A 241 17.08 -7.05 -26.68
N GLU A 242 15.88 -6.54 -26.40
CA GLU A 242 15.65 -5.60 -25.31
C GLU A 242 15.91 -6.25 -23.94
N VAL A 243 15.45 -7.49 -23.71
CA VAL A 243 15.71 -8.21 -22.46
C VAL A 243 17.21 -8.46 -22.28
N ALA A 244 17.91 -8.90 -23.33
CA ALA A 244 19.35 -9.15 -23.30
C ALA A 244 20.12 -7.86 -22.98
N SER A 245 19.79 -6.76 -23.65
CA SER A 245 20.37 -5.44 -23.42
C SER A 245 20.19 -5.00 -21.96
N TRP A 246 18.97 -5.08 -21.42
CA TRP A 246 18.72 -4.70 -20.02
C TRP A 246 19.46 -5.59 -19.01
N LEU A 247 19.59 -6.88 -19.28
CA LEU A 247 20.35 -7.80 -18.42
C LEU A 247 21.84 -7.47 -18.40
N GLU A 248 22.44 -7.22 -19.57
CA GLU A 248 23.83 -6.80 -19.69
C GLU A 248 24.07 -5.49 -18.94
N ARG A 249 23.20 -4.50 -19.16
CA ARG A 249 23.24 -3.23 -18.44
C ARG A 249 23.13 -3.43 -16.94
N ALA A 250 22.14 -4.18 -16.44
CA ALA A 250 21.96 -4.39 -15.01
C ALA A 250 23.12 -5.15 -14.33
N ALA A 251 23.87 -5.95 -15.09
CA ALA A 251 25.06 -6.65 -14.59
C ALA A 251 26.27 -5.73 -14.39
N HIS A 252 26.37 -4.63 -15.14
CA HIS A 252 27.54 -3.75 -15.16
C HIS A 252 27.28 -2.33 -14.66
N GLU A 253 26.07 -1.82 -14.90
CA GLU A 253 25.65 -0.48 -14.51
C GLU A 253 25.11 -0.48 -13.08
N VAL A 254 25.72 0.36 -12.26
CA VAL A 254 25.31 0.60 -10.88
C VAL A 254 24.56 1.94 -10.86
N TYR A 255 23.22 1.91 -10.90
CA TYR A 255 22.43 3.13 -10.77
C TYR A 255 22.78 3.84 -9.45
N ASP A 256 23.26 5.08 -9.54
CA ASP A 256 23.56 5.88 -8.35
C ASP A 256 22.25 6.36 -7.72
N ILE A 257 21.92 5.83 -6.54
CA ILE A 257 20.65 6.10 -5.89
C ILE A 257 20.77 7.44 -5.14
N PRO A 258 20.06 8.51 -5.56
CA PRO A 258 20.19 9.81 -4.92
C PRO A 258 19.71 9.80 -3.47
N ASP A 259 20.24 10.70 -2.64
CA ASP A 259 19.89 10.75 -1.22
C ASP A 259 18.38 10.93 -0.99
N TRP A 260 17.70 11.79 -1.75
CA TRP A 260 16.24 11.98 -1.66
C TRP A 260 15.45 10.67 -1.88
N MET A 261 16.06 9.67 -2.54
CA MET A 261 15.46 8.36 -2.70
C MET A 261 15.46 7.49 -1.43
N MET A 262 16.22 7.87 -0.40
CA MET A 262 16.26 7.16 0.87
C MET A 262 15.05 7.49 1.73
N ASP A 263 14.36 6.45 2.19
CA ASP A 263 13.24 6.55 3.14
C ASP A 263 13.75 6.59 4.58
N LYS A 264 13.01 7.27 5.48
CA LYS A 264 13.37 7.38 6.90
C LYS A 264 13.53 6.03 7.61
N HIS A 265 12.90 4.97 7.10
CA HIS A 265 13.01 3.62 7.62
C HIS A 265 14.16 2.81 7.01
N THR A 266 14.90 3.34 6.04
CA THR A 266 16.13 2.69 5.57
C THR A 266 17.31 2.94 6.52
N ALA A 267 18.39 2.18 6.36
CA ALA A 267 19.58 2.39 7.18
C ALA A 267 20.23 3.74 6.88
N GLN A 268 20.32 4.12 5.61
CA GLN A 268 20.85 5.42 5.18
C GLN A 268 19.92 6.57 5.59
N GLY A 269 18.60 6.43 5.42
CA GLY A 269 17.66 7.48 5.84
C GLY A 269 17.67 7.74 7.35
N ARG A 270 17.83 6.70 8.19
CA ARG A 270 18.04 6.89 9.63
C ARG A 270 19.34 7.61 9.94
N ARG A 271 20.44 7.26 9.27
CA ARG A 271 21.76 7.93 9.45
C ARG A 271 21.73 9.39 9.02
N ALA A 272 21.03 9.68 7.93
CA ALA A 272 20.81 11.04 7.43
C ALA A 272 19.72 11.81 8.23
N ASN A 273 19.23 11.23 9.33
CA ASN A 273 18.19 11.81 10.17
C ASN A 273 16.99 12.31 9.36
N LYS A 274 16.45 11.46 8.48
CA LYS A 274 15.26 11.82 7.69
C LYS A 274 13.98 11.76 8.52
N GLY A 275 13.09 12.73 8.30
CA GLY A 275 11.82 12.88 9.04
C GLY A 275 10.60 12.95 8.13
N GLN A 276 9.42 13.21 8.71
CA GLN A 276 8.18 13.31 7.95
C GLN A 276 8.15 14.52 7.00
N GLN A 277 8.76 15.64 7.38
CA GLN A 277 8.81 16.84 6.53
C GLN A 277 9.43 16.53 5.16
N GLN A 278 10.64 15.96 5.16
CA GLN A 278 11.35 15.56 3.94
C GLN A 278 10.59 14.49 3.15
N PHE A 279 9.86 13.60 3.83
CA PHE A 279 9.01 12.65 3.14
C PHE A 279 7.95 13.35 2.28
N PHE A 280 7.28 14.38 2.80
CA PHE A 280 6.26 15.12 2.05
C PHE A 280 6.83 16.06 1.00
N GLU A 281 8.01 16.63 1.23
CA GLU A 281 8.66 17.58 0.31
C GLU A 281 9.38 16.88 -0.85
N GLU A 282 9.99 15.73 -0.61
CA GLU A 282 10.81 15.04 -1.62
C GLU A 282 10.31 13.63 -1.91
N GLY A 283 10.07 12.86 -0.86
CA GLY A 283 9.82 11.42 -0.97
C GLY A 283 8.49 11.09 -1.65
N ALA A 284 7.43 11.84 -1.34
CA ALA A 284 6.06 11.60 -1.76
C ALA A 284 5.66 12.33 -3.07
N VAL A 285 6.60 13.05 -3.70
CA VAL A 285 6.36 13.80 -4.95
C VAL A 285 6.00 12.86 -6.08
N LEU A 286 4.91 13.19 -6.80
CA LEU A 286 4.38 12.44 -7.93
C LEU A 286 4.68 13.18 -9.24
N ALA A 287 5.17 12.48 -10.26
CA ALA A 287 5.40 13.07 -11.59
C ALA A 287 4.13 13.13 -12.44
N ARG A 288 3.18 12.21 -12.20
CA ARG A 288 1.91 12.09 -12.93
C ARG A 288 0.77 11.94 -11.93
N PRO A 289 0.35 12.98 -11.20
CA PRO A 289 -0.73 12.85 -10.25
C PRO A 289 -2.03 12.42 -10.94
N SER A 290 -2.78 11.52 -10.31
CA SER A 290 -4.12 11.12 -10.71
C SER A 290 -5.11 12.26 -10.49
N ASP A 291 -6.09 12.38 -11.38
CA ASP A 291 -7.20 13.34 -11.30
C ASP A 291 -8.54 12.68 -10.97
N VAL A 292 -8.56 11.38 -10.64
CA VAL A 292 -9.79 10.59 -10.36
C VAL A 292 -10.69 11.24 -9.30
N LEU A 293 -10.13 11.92 -8.30
CA LEU A 293 -10.87 12.66 -7.27
C LEU A 293 -10.81 14.18 -7.44
N GLY A 294 -10.08 14.66 -8.44
CA GLY A 294 -9.66 16.05 -8.57
C GLY A 294 -8.37 16.36 -7.79
N ILE A 295 -7.50 17.16 -8.40
CA ILE A 295 -6.18 17.53 -7.87
C ILE A 295 -6.29 18.25 -6.52
N GLU A 296 -7.29 19.13 -6.37
CA GLU A 296 -7.51 19.90 -5.15
C GLU A 296 -7.81 19.01 -3.95
N ARG A 297 -8.67 18.00 -4.14
CA ARG A 297 -8.97 17.04 -3.07
C ARG A 297 -7.71 16.26 -2.70
N GLU A 298 -6.97 15.75 -3.69
CA GLU A 298 -5.74 14.97 -3.45
C GLU A 298 -4.74 15.78 -2.60
N GLU A 299 -4.60 17.07 -2.92
CA GLU A 299 -3.75 17.97 -2.17
C GLU A 299 -4.28 18.24 -0.75
N GLU A 300 -5.59 18.47 -0.59
CA GLU A 300 -6.22 18.63 0.72
C GLU A 300 -5.97 17.41 1.61
N MET A 301 -6.18 16.21 1.08
CA MET A 301 -5.94 14.97 1.82
C MET A 301 -4.46 14.78 2.17
N ARG A 302 -3.55 15.15 1.26
CA ARG A 302 -2.11 15.14 1.51
C ARG A 302 -1.73 16.08 2.66
N LEU A 303 -2.29 17.30 2.70
CA LEU A 303 -2.03 18.28 3.76
C LEU A 303 -2.58 17.81 5.11
N ARG A 304 -3.82 17.32 5.16
CA ARG A 304 -4.40 16.72 6.39
C ARG A 304 -3.54 15.59 6.93
N ALA A 305 -3.07 14.69 6.05
CA ALA A 305 -2.18 13.60 6.45
C ALA A 305 -0.81 14.13 6.92
N LYS A 306 -0.26 15.15 6.25
CA LYS A 306 1.00 15.80 6.64
C LYS A 306 0.94 16.33 8.07
N ASP A 307 -0.11 17.05 8.42
CA ASP A 307 -0.28 17.62 9.75
C ASP A 307 -0.33 16.53 10.82
N ILE A 308 -1.10 15.47 10.60
CA ILE A 308 -1.17 14.31 11.51
C ILE A 308 0.22 13.66 11.67
N TYR A 309 0.96 13.50 10.58
CA TYR A 309 2.29 12.87 10.63
C TYR A 309 3.31 13.74 11.37
N LEU A 310 3.33 15.05 11.13
CA LEU A 310 4.24 15.99 11.78
C LEU A 310 3.94 16.09 13.27
N GLU A 311 2.66 16.20 13.63
CA GLU A 311 2.25 16.26 15.03
C GLU A 311 2.64 14.98 15.77
N ARG A 312 2.44 13.81 15.14
CA ARG A 312 2.88 12.53 15.72
C ARG A 312 4.39 12.41 15.84
N GLU A 313 5.15 12.92 14.87
CA GLU A 313 6.61 12.94 14.95
C GLU A 313 7.09 13.86 16.09
N ARG A 314 6.37 14.98 16.33
CA ARG A 314 6.61 15.88 17.46
C ARG A 314 6.32 15.20 18.80
N LEU A 315 5.19 14.51 18.93
CA LEU A 315 4.75 13.88 20.18
C LEU A 315 5.51 12.59 20.53
N TYR A 316 5.82 11.76 19.55
CA TYR A 316 6.32 10.39 19.77
C TYR A 316 7.70 10.14 19.14
N GLY A 317 8.31 11.14 18.53
CA GLY A 317 9.56 11.01 17.80
C GLY A 317 9.43 10.30 16.45
N ARG A 318 10.54 10.28 15.71
CA ARG A 318 10.60 9.86 14.29
C ARG A 318 10.36 8.37 14.05
N GLU A 319 10.58 7.55 15.08
CA GLU A 319 10.40 6.09 15.08
C GLU A 319 8.95 5.65 15.36
N CYS A 320 8.00 6.60 15.49
CA CYS A 320 6.59 6.26 15.67
C CYS A 320 6.05 5.47 14.46
N ARG A 321 5.48 4.28 14.73
CA ARG A 321 4.92 3.37 13.73
C ARG A 321 3.41 3.27 13.89
N THR A 322 2.68 3.05 12.81
CA THR A 322 1.21 2.94 12.87
C THR A 322 0.72 1.73 13.69
N LYS A 323 1.52 0.66 13.84
CA LYS A 323 1.22 -0.42 14.81
C LYS A 323 1.09 0.08 16.25
N HIS A 324 1.79 1.18 16.59
CA HIS A 324 1.68 1.79 17.91
C HIS A 324 0.35 2.52 18.07
N ILE A 325 -0.24 3.04 16.98
CA ILE A 325 -1.54 3.72 17.05
C ILE A 325 -2.63 2.73 17.45
N ARG A 326 -2.73 1.60 16.74
CA ARG A 326 -3.66 0.53 17.09
C ARG A 326 -3.46 0.05 18.53
N LYS A 327 -2.20 -0.17 18.94
CA LYS A 327 -1.89 -0.57 20.32
C LYS A 327 -2.36 0.48 21.33
N ARG A 328 -2.07 1.77 21.10
CA ARG A 328 -2.50 2.88 21.98
C ARG A 328 -4.01 2.99 22.04
N TRP A 329 -4.69 2.87 20.89
CA TRP A 329 -6.14 2.91 20.82
C TRP A 329 -6.77 1.78 21.63
N ARG A 330 -6.32 0.53 21.44
CA ARG A 330 -6.84 -0.61 22.21
C ARG A 330 -6.55 -0.51 23.70
N GLU A 331 -5.35 -0.02 24.05
CA GLU A 331 -5.00 0.19 25.46
C GLU A 331 -5.92 1.22 26.11
N ALA A 332 -6.22 2.31 25.43
CA ALA A 332 -7.09 3.33 25.99
C ALA A 332 -8.57 2.94 26.03
N VAL A 333 -9.05 2.11 25.09
CA VAL A 333 -10.36 1.46 25.23
C VAL A 333 -10.38 0.62 26.51
N ARG A 334 -9.31 -0.15 26.76
CA ARG A 334 -9.19 -1.01 27.93
C ARG A 334 -9.12 -0.23 29.25
N THR A 335 -8.45 0.91 29.27
CA THR A 335 -8.28 1.76 30.47
C THR A 335 -9.35 2.85 30.61
N ASN A 336 -10.30 2.94 29.67
CA ASN A 336 -11.29 4.01 29.60
C ASN A 336 -10.68 5.42 29.47
N GLU A 337 -9.59 5.56 28.72
CA GLU A 337 -8.83 6.80 28.54
C GLU A 337 -8.74 7.25 27.08
N LEU A 338 -9.76 6.93 26.26
CA LEU A 338 -9.76 7.18 24.81
C LEU A 338 -9.41 8.62 24.41
N LYS A 339 -9.71 9.61 25.26
CA LYS A 339 -9.35 11.02 25.06
C LYS A 339 -7.83 11.28 24.99
N LYS A 340 -6.97 10.31 25.35
CA LYS A 340 -5.49 10.43 25.39
C LYS A 340 -4.77 9.76 24.20
N VAL A 341 -5.48 9.21 23.21
CA VAL A 341 -4.93 8.26 22.22
C VAL A 341 -4.36 8.90 20.95
N ILE A 342 -5.04 9.93 20.45
CA ILE A 342 -4.95 10.36 19.05
C ILE A 342 -3.92 11.45 18.86
#